data_AF-A0A3D5MNF8-F1
#
_entry.id   AF-A0A3D5MNF8-F1
#
_cell.length_a   1.000
_cell.length_b   1.000
_cell.length_c   1.000
_cell.angle_alpha   90.00
_cell.angle_beta   90.00
_cell.angle_gamma   90.00
#
_symmetry.space_group_name_H-M   'P 1'
#
loop_
_entity.id
_entity.type
_entity.pdbx_description
1 polymer ?
#
loop_
_entity_poly.entity_id
_entity_poly.type
_entity_poly.pdbx_seq_one_letter_code
_entity_poly.pdbx_strand_id
1 'polypeptide(L)' 'VMDYFEIFLTRMVLCRRAASFLGCDFELVINGVRLL' A
#
# COMPACT_ATOMS: atom_id res chain seq x y z
N VAL A 1 -8.93 0.60 15.63
CA VAL A 1 -7.60 0.36 15.00
C VAL A 1 -7.77 0.17 13.50
N MET A 2 -8.68 -0.69 13.03
CA MET A 2 -9.00 -0.85 11.60
C MET A 2 -9.49 0.44 10.94
N ASP A 3 -10.24 1.28 11.65
CA ASP A 3 -10.78 2.54 11.10
C ASP A 3 -9.69 3.56 10.71
N TYR A 4 -8.54 3.52 11.39
CA TYR A 4 -7.37 4.33 11.02
C TYR A 4 -6.68 3.78 9.76
N PHE A 5 -6.70 2.46 9.56
CA PHE A 5 -6.15 1.83 8.36
C PHE A 5 -6.98 2.12 7.11
N GLU A 6 -8.30 2.29 7.24
CA GLU A 6 -9.18 2.65 6.12
C GLU A 6 -8.81 3.96 5.45
N ILE A 7 -8.32 4.95 6.21
CA ILE A 7 -7.84 6.23 5.65
C ILE A 7 -6.68 6.00 4.66
N PHE A 8 -5.83 5.00 4.92
CA PHE A 8 -4.65 4.72 4.11
C PHE A 8 -4.94 3.72 2.96
N LEU A 9 -6.04 2.96 3.03
CA LEU A 9 -6.42 1.97 2.03
C LEU A 9 -6.61 2.59 0.63
N THR A 10 -7.23 3.76 0.53
CA THR A 10 -7.42 4.44 -0.77
C THR A 10 -6.08 4.76 -1.44
N ARG A 11 -5.11 5.28 -0.66
CA ARG A 11 -3.76 5.59 -1.15
C ARG A 11 -2.99 4.32 -1.52
N MET A 12 -3.11 3.27 -0.71
CA MET A 12 -2.50 1.97 -0.96
C MET A 12 -2.95 1.38 -2.30
N VAL A 13 -4.26 1.40 -2.58
CA VAL A 13 -4.82 0.91 -3.85
C VAL A 13 -4.30 1.73 -5.04
N LEU A 14 -4.17 3.05 -4.89
CA LEU A 14 -3.68 3.93 -5.93
C LEU A 14 -2.20 3.65 -6.24
N CYS A 15 -1.35 3.51 -5.22
CA CYS A 15 0.06 3.16 -5.39
C CYS A 15 0.25 1.79 -6.03
N ARG A 16 -0.56 0.79 -5.65
CA ARG A 16 -0.52 -0.54 -6.28
C ARG A 16 -0.86 -0.50 -7.76
N ARG A 17 -1.86 0.30 -8.15
CA ARG A 17 -2.20 0.51 -9.57
C ARG A 17 -1.09 1.22 -10.34
N ALA A 18 -0.48 2.25 -9.73
CA ALA A 18 0.64 2.96 -10.34
C ALA A 18 1.87 2.05 -10.53
N ALA A 19 2.20 1.22 -9.52
CA ALA A 19 3.28 0.24 -9.61
C ALA A 19 3.03 -0.76 -10.75
N SER A 20 1.80 -1.29 -10.86
CA SER A 20 1.41 -2.16 -11.98
C SER A 20 1.51 -1.47 -13.35
N PHE A 21 1.14 -0.19 -13.44
CA PHE A 21 1.26 0.59 -14.67
C PHE A 21 2.73 0.85 -15.06
N LEU A 22 3.59 1.09 -14.06
CA LEU A 22 5.01 1.38 -14.25
C LEU A 22 5.89 0.11 -14.35
N GLY A 23 5.31 -1.08 -14.15
CA GLY A 23 6.07 -2.33 -14.12
C GLY A 23 6.98 -2.45 -12.88
N CYS A 24 6.60 -1.83 -11.76
CA CYS A 24 7.33 -1.87 -10.51
C CYS A 24 6.66 -2.82 -9.50
N ASP A 25 7.45 -3.30 -8.54
CA ASP A 25 6.94 -4.03 -7.39
C ASP A 25 6.29 -3.08 -6.39
N PHE A 26 5.21 -3.54 -5.76
CA PHE A 26 4.54 -2.82 -4.68
C PHE A 26 4.82 -3.53 -3.36
N GLU A 27 5.27 -2.80 -2.36
CA GLU A 27 5.56 -3.33 -1.02
C GLU A 27 4.94 -2.42 0.05
N LEU A 28 4.32 -3.03 1.06
CA LEU A 28 3.69 -2.31 2.16
C LEU A 28 4.58 -2.40 3.41
N VAL A 29 5.05 -1.26 3.92
CA VAL A 29 5.87 -1.20 5.15
C VAL A 29 5.10 -0.49 6.25
N ILE A 30 4.82 -1.18 7.37
CA ILE A 30 4.09 -0.64 8.52
C ILE A 30 4.87 -0.99 9.79
N ASN A 31 5.19 0.02 10.60
CA ASN A 31 5.92 -0.17 11.86
C ASN A 31 7.23 -0.98 11.72
N GLY A 32 7.95 -0.81 10.61
CA GLY A 32 9.18 -1.54 10.31
C GLY A 32 8.97 -2.97 9.78
N VAL A 33 7.72 -3.43 9.66
CA VAL A 33 7.37 -4.74 9.10
C VAL A 33 7.00 -4.59 7.63
N ARG A 34 7.60 -5.42 6.79
CA ARG A 34 7.29 -5.56 5.36
C ARG A 34 6.18 -6.59 5.19
N LEU A 35 5.11 -6.20 4.53
CA LEU A 35 4.00 -7.09 4.12
C LEU A 35 4.14 -7.33 2.61
N LEU A 36 4.31 -8.61 2.26
CA LEU A 36 4.36 -9.12 0.89
C LEU A 36 2.96 -9.18 0.26
#